data_AF-J9H244-F1
#
_entry.id   AF-J9H244-F1
#
_cell.length_a   1.000
_cell.length_b   1.000
_cell.length_c   1.000
_cell.angle_alpha   90.00
_cell.angle_beta   90.00
_cell.angle_gamma   90.00
#
_symmetry.space_group_name_H-M   'P 1'
#
loop_
_entity.id
_entity.type
_entity.pdbx_description
1 polymer ?
#
loop_
_entity_poly.entity_id
_entity_poly.type
_entity_poly.pdbx_seq_one_letter_code
_entity_poly.pdbx_strand_id
1 'polypeptide(L)'
;MITLLYNNTSKTIYEDADSYRYRAIMQKTVVTLRFSLPEFIEFPIGTKVEYEGKTYETKDVASFKKKGERRFEYTLTFYDETANLEKYKLRDTIDRRVRFSRCAKPKEYIDLIVANLNQREPGWKAGSVIEAPEKTIAFDHSNILEALQKVADEFNTEWEIEEKTISLRKVEYFKKDPLPLSYGKGNGFVPGVGRTTKEDEKAVEILMVQGGERNIDRSKYGSKYLLLPKSQSYSYEGRIYISDADGLSIKRQDKPLSTKQEDSLDLSDIYPSRKGTVSEVFEVNKEKNYYDFTDNTIPQELDYNACLIEGESMTISFLTGMLAGDDKQFECKYNHKNRRWQLVPQEIDGITMPGGNYIPRINDTYAVFGIQLPDPYICNNSDKTGASWEMMKEACRHLYDKETPKFSFIGELQGLWAKQNWLRIGGRMRCGSYILFSDTQFVPEGVAIRITGIKDYLSSPKTPVIELSNTVSGSSISSEIDKIKD
;
A
#
# COMPACT_ATOMS: atom_id res chain seq x y z
N MET A 1 11.57 2.59 -36.10
CA MET A 1 11.86 1.22 -36.56
C MET A 1 12.10 0.36 -35.33
N ILE A 2 11.36 -0.74 -35.19
CA ILE A 2 11.36 -1.58 -34.00
C ILE A 2 11.47 -3.05 -34.42
N THR A 3 12.21 -3.86 -33.65
CA THR A 3 12.36 -5.29 -33.91
C THR A 3 11.53 -6.09 -32.92
N LEU A 4 10.64 -6.93 -33.45
CA LEU A 4 9.87 -7.91 -32.69
C LEU A 4 10.58 -9.27 -32.73
N LEU A 5 10.70 -9.93 -31.58
CA LEU A 5 11.29 -11.26 -31.44
C LEU A 5 10.17 -12.26 -31.09
N TYR A 6 9.99 -13.30 -31.91
CA TYR A 6 8.93 -14.30 -31.74
C TYR A 6 9.33 -15.61 -32.43
N ASN A 7 8.88 -16.77 -31.94
CA ASN A 7 9.14 -18.08 -32.57
C ASN A 7 10.61 -18.32 -33.00
N ASN A 8 11.58 -17.87 -32.19
CA ASN A 8 13.02 -17.93 -32.50
C ASN A 8 13.43 -17.20 -33.80
N THR A 9 12.60 -16.29 -34.30
CA THR A 9 12.86 -15.40 -35.42
C THR A 9 12.65 -13.94 -35.02
N SER A 10 12.83 -13.02 -35.95
CA SER A 10 12.60 -11.59 -35.75
C SER A 10 11.91 -10.93 -36.93
N LYS A 11 11.13 -9.89 -36.65
CA LYS A 11 10.54 -9.02 -37.67
C LYS A 11 10.77 -7.57 -37.30
N THR A 12 11.45 -6.85 -38.19
CA THR A 12 11.55 -5.40 -38.10
C THR A 12 10.30 -4.75 -38.70
N ILE A 13 9.71 -3.84 -37.93
CA ILE A 13 8.50 -3.09 -38.29
C ILE A 13 8.75 -1.59 -38.27
N TYR A 14 7.89 -0.86 -38.97
CA TYR A 14 7.77 0.59 -38.85
C TYR A 14 6.51 0.88 -38.05
N GLU A 15 6.72 1.39 -36.84
CA GLU A 15 5.66 1.77 -35.92
C GLU A 15 4.95 3.04 -36.39
N ASP A 16 3.64 3.06 -36.17
CA ASP A 16 2.82 4.25 -36.36
C ASP A 16 3.18 5.29 -35.29
N ALA A 17 3.06 6.57 -35.62
CA ALA A 17 3.46 7.68 -34.76
C ALA A 17 2.69 7.72 -33.43
N ASP A 18 1.53 7.06 -33.37
CA ASP A 18 0.70 6.94 -32.18
C ASP A 18 1.05 5.76 -31.27
N SER A 19 2.05 4.94 -31.62
CA SER A 19 2.63 3.94 -30.73
C SER A 19 3.28 4.60 -29.51
N TYR A 20 3.04 4.05 -28.33
CA TYR A 20 3.41 4.71 -27.08
C TYR A 20 3.84 3.73 -26.00
N ARG A 21 4.62 4.23 -25.03
CA ARG A 21 4.82 3.60 -23.73
C ARG A 21 4.05 4.40 -22.69
N TYR A 22 3.35 3.71 -21.80
CA TYR A 22 2.68 4.30 -20.66
C TYR A 22 3.22 3.71 -19.35
N ARG A 23 3.52 4.60 -18.41
CA ARG A 23 4.04 4.29 -17.06
C ARG A 23 3.20 5.09 -16.06
N ALA A 24 2.80 4.47 -14.96
CA ALA A 24 2.12 5.17 -13.87
C ALA A 24 2.49 4.56 -12.52
N ILE A 25 2.32 5.34 -11.45
CA ILE A 25 2.49 4.87 -10.07
C ILE A 25 1.51 3.71 -9.82
N MET A 26 2.00 2.63 -9.21
CA MET A 26 1.22 1.42 -8.90
C MET A 26 0.53 0.78 -10.11
N GLN A 27 1.16 0.87 -11.29
CA GLN A 27 0.67 0.22 -12.51
C GLN A 27 1.79 -0.49 -13.25
N LYS A 28 1.39 -1.48 -14.05
CA LYS A 28 2.27 -2.18 -14.98
C LYS A 28 2.72 -1.21 -16.07
N THR A 29 3.99 -1.23 -16.45
CA THR A 29 4.41 -0.48 -17.65
C THR A 29 3.88 -1.18 -18.89
N VAL A 30 3.26 -0.42 -19.78
CA VAL A 30 2.71 -0.92 -21.04
C VAL A 30 3.40 -0.25 -22.22
N VAL A 31 3.78 -1.03 -23.23
CA VAL A 31 4.16 -0.54 -24.56
C VAL A 31 3.10 -0.99 -25.55
N THR A 32 2.45 -0.05 -26.21
CA THR A 32 1.47 -0.32 -27.27
C THR A 32 2.10 0.02 -28.62
N LEU A 33 2.27 -1.01 -29.44
CA LEU A 33 2.75 -0.89 -30.83
C LEU A 33 1.58 -1.00 -31.80
N ARG A 34 1.47 0.02 -32.65
CA ARG A 34 0.57 0.08 -33.80
C ARG A 34 1.42 0.11 -35.05
N PHE A 35 1.10 -0.72 -36.03
CA PHE A 35 1.82 -0.79 -37.30
C PHE A 35 0.99 -1.54 -38.34
N SER A 36 1.44 -1.50 -39.60
CA SER A 36 0.85 -2.32 -40.66
C SER A 36 1.88 -3.16 -41.41
N LEU A 37 1.46 -4.34 -41.86
CA LEU A 37 2.27 -5.25 -42.68
C LEU A 37 1.56 -5.60 -43.99
N PRO A 38 2.33 -5.86 -45.07
CA PRO A 38 1.77 -6.32 -46.34
C PRO A 38 1.36 -7.79 -46.31
N GLU A 39 1.86 -8.56 -45.35
CA GLU A 39 1.61 -9.99 -45.20
C GLU A 39 1.14 -10.26 -43.78
N PHE A 40 0.26 -11.25 -43.65
CA PHE A 40 -0.20 -11.70 -42.35
C PHE A 40 0.92 -12.44 -41.62
N ILE A 41 1.17 -12.01 -40.40
CA ILE A 41 2.04 -12.69 -39.43
C ILE A 41 1.22 -12.92 -38.16
N GLU A 42 1.21 -14.16 -37.69
CA GLU A 42 0.68 -14.52 -36.37
C GLU A 42 1.75 -14.23 -35.32
N PHE A 43 1.51 -13.25 -34.45
CA PHE A 43 2.40 -12.94 -33.33
C PHE A 43 1.88 -13.65 -32.07
N PRO A 44 2.58 -14.69 -31.58
CA PRO A 44 2.12 -15.44 -30.41
C PRO A 44 2.29 -14.66 -29.10
N ILE A 45 1.62 -15.14 -28.06
CA ILE A 45 1.94 -14.76 -26.67
C ILE A 45 3.42 -15.06 -26.42
N GLY A 46 4.11 -14.15 -25.73
CA GLY A 46 5.56 -14.25 -25.53
C GLY A 46 6.38 -13.54 -26.61
N THR A 47 5.76 -12.84 -27.56
CA THR A 47 6.46 -11.96 -28.49
C THR A 47 7.13 -10.83 -27.70
N LYS A 48 8.42 -10.59 -27.96
CA LYS A 48 9.24 -9.62 -27.22
C LYS A 48 9.62 -8.42 -28.06
N VAL A 49 9.81 -7.30 -27.39
CA VAL A 49 10.40 -6.08 -27.95
C VAL A 49 11.39 -5.49 -26.95
N GLU A 50 12.49 -4.96 -27.45
CA GLU A 50 13.41 -4.15 -26.65
C GLU A 50 13.16 -2.66 -26.92
N TYR A 51 12.95 -1.89 -25.86
CA TYR A 51 12.75 -0.45 -25.94
C TYR A 51 13.44 0.25 -24.76
N GLU A 52 14.30 1.22 -25.08
CA GLU A 52 15.13 1.96 -24.10
C GLU A 52 15.90 1.05 -23.13
N GLY A 53 16.47 -0.06 -23.62
CA GLY A 53 17.25 -1.00 -22.83
C GLY A 53 16.44 -1.91 -21.91
N LYS A 54 15.11 -1.92 -22.05
CA LYS A 54 14.21 -2.84 -21.33
C LYS A 54 13.49 -3.76 -22.30
N THR A 55 13.35 -5.02 -21.91
CA THR A 55 12.55 -6.01 -22.65
C THR A 55 11.10 -6.00 -22.16
N TYR A 56 10.17 -5.94 -23.11
CA TYR A 56 8.73 -6.06 -22.88
C TYR A 56 8.19 -7.27 -23.65
N GLU A 57 7.12 -7.90 -23.15
CA GLU A 57 6.57 -9.15 -23.68
C GLU A 57 5.04 -9.11 -23.77
N THR A 58 4.46 -9.68 -24.83
CA THR A 58 3.01 -9.86 -24.95
C THR A 58 2.50 -10.93 -23.98
N LYS A 59 1.40 -10.64 -23.27
CA LYS A 59 0.69 -11.61 -22.41
C LYS A 59 -0.65 -12.06 -23.00
N ASP A 60 -1.14 -11.30 -23.98
CA ASP A 60 -2.40 -11.51 -24.68
C ASP A 60 -2.14 -11.82 -26.16
N VAL A 61 -3.13 -12.41 -26.82
CA VAL A 61 -3.10 -12.63 -28.28
C VAL A 61 -3.17 -11.29 -29.00
N ALA A 62 -2.34 -11.12 -30.04
CA ALA A 62 -2.29 -9.88 -30.82
C ALA A 62 -3.63 -9.59 -31.52
N SER A 63 -4.09 -8.34 -31.41
CA SER A 63 -5.25 -7.87 -32.19
C SER A 63 -4.79 -7.40 -33.57
N PHE A 64 -5.54 -7.75 -34.63
CA PHE A 64 -5.29 -7.24 -35.98
C PHE A 64 -6.58 -7.01 -36.77
N LYS A 65 -6.49 -6.17 -37.80
CA LYS A 65 -7.55 -5.91 -38.78
C LYS A 65 -6.99 -6.06 -40.20
N LYS A 66 -7.59 -6.92 -41.03
CA LYS A 66 -7.30 -6.97 -42.48
C LYS A 66 -8.05 -5.83 -43.17
N LYS A 67 -7.31 -4.88 -43.77
CA LYS A 67 -7.87 -3.74 -44.54
C LYS A 67 -7.76 -3.93 -46.05
N GLY A 68 -7.02 -4.93 -46.51
CA GLY A 68 -6.88 -5.31 -47.90
C GLY A 68 -5.93 -6.49 -48.06
N GLU A 69 -5.70 -6.95 -49.29
CA GLU A 69 -4.81 -8.09 -49.57
C GLU A 69 -3.36 -7.86 -49.13
N ARG A 70 -2.92 -6.60 -49.11
CA ARG A 70 -1.57 -6.20 -48.72
C ARG A 70 -1.56 -5.22 -47.56
N ARG A 71 -2.54 -5.29 -46.65
CA ARG A 71 -2.64 -4.40 -45.49
C ARG A 71 -3.30 -5.07 -44.30
N PHE A 72 -2.48 -5.45 -43.34
CA PHE A 72 -2.87 -5.96 -42.04
C PHE A 72 -2.43 -4.95 -40.98
N GLU A 73 -3.38 -4.36 -40.27
CA GLU A 73 -3.12 -3.39 -39.19
C GLU A 73 -3.09 -4.12 -37.87
N TYR A 74 -2.03 -3.92 -37.08
CA TYR A 74 -1.79 -4.60 -35.82
C TYR A 74 -1.87 -3.63 -34.66
N THR A 75 -2.33 -4.12 -33.51
CA THR A 75 -2.14 -3.47 -32.21
C THR A 75 -1.67 -4.53 -31.22
N LEU A 76 -0.40 -4.44 -30.84
CA LEU A 76 0.23 -5.33 -29.87
C LEU A 76 0.49 -4.57 -28.56
N THR A 77 0.13 -5.19 -27.45
CA THR A 77 0.36 -4.68 -26.10
C THR A 77 1.42 -5.53 -25.43
N PHE A 78 2.51 -4.89 -25.02
CA PHE A 78 3.63 -5.52 -24.32
C PHE A 78 3.72 -4.99 -22.91
N TYR A 79 4.07 -5.87 -21.98
CA TYR A 79 4.18 -5.56 -20.57
C TYR A 79 5.60 -5.79 -20.08
N ASP A 80 6.00 -5.05 -19.05
CA ASP A 80 7.25 -5.31 -18.34
C ASP A 80 7.13 -6.54 -17.42
N GLU A 81 8.20 -6.82 -16.66
CA GLU A 81 8.24 -7.95 -15.73
C GLU A 81 7.18 -7.89 -14.62
N THR A 82 6.60 -6.72 -14.33
CA THR A 82 5.59 -6.58 -13.27
C THR A 82 4.30 -7.34 -13.60
N ALA A 83 3.99 -7.53 -14.89
CA ALA A 83 2.85 -8.35 -15.31
C ALA A 83 3.00 -9.83 -14.91
N ASN A 84 4.21 -10.30 -14.60
CA ASN A 84 4.38 -11.68 -14.12
C ASN A 84 3.79 -11.89 -12.71
N LEU A 85 3.53 -10.84 -11.93
CA LEU A 85 2.89 -10.97 -10.61
C LEU A 85 1.44 -11.46 -10.70
N GLU A 86 0.78 -11.30 -11.85
CA GLU A 86 -0.59 -11.79 -12.07
C GLU A 86 -0.63 -13.30 -12.31
N LYS A 87 0.50 -13.92 -12.70
CA LYS A 87 0.58 -15.36 -13.01
C LYS A 87 0.40 -16.25 -11.79
N TYR A 88 0.74 -15.75 -10.61
CA TYR A 88 0.91 -16.57 -9.42
C TYR A 88 -0.09 -16.17 -8.33
N LYS A 89 -0.74 -17.16 -7.71
CA LYS A 89 -1.55 -16.95 -6.51
C LYS A 89 -0.66 -16.75 -5.28
N LEU A 90 -1.05 -15.83 -4.40
CA LEU A 90 -0.44 -15.71 -3.08
C LEU A 90 -0.83 -16.96 -2.26
N ARG A 91 0.15 -17.55 -1.57
CA ARG A 91 -0.05 -18.72 -0.71
C ARG A 91 0.50 -18.42 0.68
N ASP A 92 -0.18 -18.93 1.69
CA ASP A 92 0.34 -18.98 3.05
C ASP A 92 1.67 -19.79 3.05
N THR A 93 2.65 -19.33 3.81
CA THR A 93 3.98 -19.96 3.87
C THR A 93 4.01 -21.25 4.68
N ILE A 94 3.01 -21.51 5.52
CA ILE A 94 2.91 -22.66 6.42
C ILE A 94 2.22 -23.84 5.72
N ASP A 95 0.97 -23.64 5.29
CA ASP A 95 0.10 -24.71 4.77
C ASP A 95 -0.23 -24.59 3.28
N ARG A 96 0.28 -23.54 2.62
CA ARG A 96 0.12 -23.25 1.18
C ARG A 96 -1.31 -22.94 0.72
N ARG A 97 -2.24 -22.68 1.65
CA ARG A 97 -3.61 -22.26 1.29
C ARG A 97 -3.61 -20.89 0.59
N VAL A 98 -4.61 -20.68 -0.26
CA VAL A 98 -4.79 -19.42 -1.03
C VAL A 98 -5.89 -18.52 -0.44
N ARG A 99 -6.55 -18.98 0.63
CA ARG A 99 -7.49 -18.20 1.44
C ARG A 99 -7.01 -18.21 2.89
N PHE A 100 -6.59 -17.07 3.40
CA PHE A 100 -6.04 -16.93 4.75
C PHE A 100 -6.04 -15.47 5.20
N SER A 101 -6.11 -15.25 6.51
CA SER A 101 -5.86 -13.94 7.13
C SER A 101 -4.49 -13.94 7.79
N ARG A 102 -3.80 -12.80 7.75
CA ARG A 102 -2.53 -12.61 8.46
C ARG A 102 -2.54 -11.23 9.10
N CYS A 103 -2.17 -11.14 10.38
CA CYS A 103 -1.87 -9.90 11.06
C CYS A 103 -0.35 -9.68 11.05
N ALA A 104 0.13 -8.61 10.42
CA ALA A 104 1.57 -8.40 10.26
C ALA A 104 1.93 -6.93 10.00
N LYS A 105 3.21 -6.60 10.18
CA LYS A 105 3.76 -5.30 9.77
C LYS A 105 3.89 -5.21 8.24
N PRO A 106 3.94 -4.00 7.66
CA PRO A 106 4.16 -3.81 6.22
C PRO A 106 5.33 -4.63 5.66
N LYS A 107 6.47 -4.67 6.38
CA LYS A 107 7.67 -5.39 5.96
C LYS A 107 7.44 -6.91 5.83
N GLU A 108 6.69 -7.50 6.75
CA GLU A 108 6.41 -8.93 6.76
C GLU A 108 5.47 -9.34 5.63
N TYR A 109 4.54 -8.47 5.22
CA TYR A 109 3.72 -8.71 4.02
C TYR A 109 4.56 -8.70 2.75
N ILE A 110 5.50 -7.75 2.62
CA ILE A 110 6.42 -7.73 1.49
C ILE A 110 7.32 -8.97 1.49
N ASP A 111 7.77 -9.42 2.66
CA ASP A 111 8.56 -10.66 2.77
C ASP A 111 7.75 -11.90 2.40
N LEU A 112 6.47 -11.97 2.78
CA LEU A 112 5.55 -13.02 2.33
C LEU A 112 5.40 -13.04 0.81
N ILE A 113 5.23 -11.86 0.18
CA ILE A 113 5.11 -11.71 -1.27
C ILE A 113 6.41 -12.13 -1.97
N VAL A 114 7.56 -11.64 -1.50
CA VAL A 114 8.89 -11.95 -2.05
C VAL A 114 9.20 -13.44 -1.91
N ALA A 115 8.89 -14.06 -0.77
CA ALA A 115 9.05 -15.50 -0.57
C ALA A 115 8.18 -16.30 -1.54
N ASN A 116 6.93 -15.86 -1.77
CA ASN A 116 6.05 -16.48 -2.74
C ASN A 116 6.64 -16.40 -4.16
N LEU A 117 7.12 -15.23 -4.59
CA LEU A 117 7.73 -15.04 -5.91
C LEU A 117 8.99 -15.91 -6.08
N ASN A 118 9.90 -15.88 -5.12
CA ASN A 118 11.18 -16.60 -5.19
C ASN A 118 11.05 -18.13 -5.23
N GLN A 119 9.92 -18.70 -4.80
CA GLN A 119 9.65 -20.13 -4.99
C GLN A 119 9.42 -20.52 -6.46
N ARG A 120 9.00 -19.57 -7.30
CA ARG A 120 8.59 -19.81 -8.69
C ARG A 120 9.52 -19.14 -9.69
N GLU A 121 9.97 -17.94 -9.36
CA GLU A 121 10.85 -17.12 -10.19
C GLU A 121 11.87 -16.43 -9.28
N PRO A 122 13.07 -16.99 -9.08
CA PRO A 122 14.06 -16.42 -8.17
C PRO A 122 14.56 -15.02 -8.56
N GLY A 123 15.09 -14.29 -7.58
CA GLY A 123 15.76 -12.99 -7.74
C GLY A 123 15.01 -11.79 -7.14
N TRP A 124 13.84 -12.01 -6.54
CA TRP A 124 13.06 -10.95 -5.90
C TRP A 124 13.60 -10.60 -4.52
N LYS A 125 13.52 -9.32 -4.16
CA LYS A 125 13.90 -8.82 -2.83
C LYS A 125 12.98 -7.70 -2.36
N ALA A 126 12.89 -7.52 -1.06
CA ALA A 126 12.23 -6.36 -0.46
C ALA A 126 13.12 -5.13 -0.59
N GLY A 127 12.54 -4.01 -1.00
CA GLY A 127 13.14 -2.68 -1.01
C GLY A 127 12.82 -1.89 0.26
N SER A 128 12.68 -0.58 0.12
CA SER A 128 12.26 0.27 1.25
C SER A 128 10.75 0.13 1.48
N VAL A 129 10.40 -0.08 2.75
CA VAL A 129 9.04 -0.30 3.24
C VAL A 129 8.77 0.70 4.37
N ILE A 130 7.56 1.25 4.43
CA ILE A 130 7.16 2.14 5.52
C ILE A 130 7.13 1.40 6.86
N GLU A 131 7.34 2.17 7.93
CA GLU A 131 7.05 1.71 9.29
C GLU A 131 5.61 2.08 9.63
N ALA A 132 4.81 1.07 9.96
CA ALA A 132 3.44 1.24 10.44
C ALA A 132 3.08 0.12 11.43
N PRO A 133 2.06 0.31 12.28
CA PRO A 133 1.50 -0.75 13.13
C PRO A 133 1.07 -1.98 12.32
N GLU A 134 0.88 -3.10 13.02
CA GLU A 134 0.37 -4.32 12.40
C GLU A 134 -1.09 -4.15 12.02
N LYS A 135 -1.47 -4.67 10.85
CA LYS A 135 -2.86 -4.74 10.42
C LYS A 135 -3.20 -6.16 10.04
N THR A 136 -4.47 -6.55 10.10
CA THR A 136 -4.95 -7.84 9.62
C THR A 136 -5.47 -7.70 8.20
N ILE A 137 -4.88 -8.44 7.26
CA ILE A 137 -5.31 -8.51 5.87
C ILE A 137 -5.74 -9.93 5.55
N ALA A 138 -6.99 -10.07 5.12
CA ALA A 138 -7.52 -11.30 4.56
C ALA A 138 -7.20 -11.39 3.06
N PHE A 139 -6.62 -12.49 2.62
CA PHE A 139 -6.42 -12.81 1.22
C PHE A 139 -7.39 -13.93 0.82
N ASP A 140 -8.06 -13.77 -0.31
CA ASP A 140 -9.02 -14.75 -0.81
C ASP A 140 -8.79 -14.97 -2.31
N HIS A 141 -8.11 -16.05 -2.65
CA HIS A 141 -7.74 -16.41 -4.02
C HIS A 141 -7.00 -15.30 -4.80
N SER A 142 -6.35 -14.35 -4.11
CA SER A 142 -5.67 -13.21 -4.74
C SER A 142 -4.41 -13.65 -5.51
N ASN A 143 -4.18 -13.07 -6.68
CA ASN A 143 -2.86 -13.12 -7.32
C ASN A 143 -1.85 -12.21 -6.56
N ILE A 144 -0.56 -12.32 -6.87
CA ILE A 144 0.48 -11.57 -6.12
C ILE A 144 0.34 -10.05 -6.34
N LEU A 145 -0.06 -9.59 -7.53
CA LEU A 145 -0.28 -8.17 -7.79
C LEU A 145 -1.48 -7.63 -7.00
N GLU A 146 -2.60 -8.36 -7.00
CA GLU A 146 -3.80 -8.05 -6.20
C GLU A 146 -3.47 -8.00 -4.70
N ALA A 147 -2.66 -8.95 -4.22
CA ALA A 147 -2.22 -8.96 -2.83
C ALA A 147 -1.33 -7.76 -2.49
N LEU A 148 -0.37 -7.42 -3.35
CA LEU A 148 0.48 -6.24 -3.18
C LEU A 148 -0.36 -4.95 -3.17
N GLN A 149 -1.33 -4.84 -4.06
CA GLN A 149 -2.27 -3.73 -4.12
C GLN A 149 -3.07 -3.63 -2.82
N LYS A 150 -3.66 -4.75 -2.35
CA LYS A 150 -4.42 -4.79 -1.11
C LYS A 150 -3.59 -4.39 0.12
N VAL A 151 -2.31 -4.79 0.17
CA VAL A 151 -1.38 -4.36 1.21
C VAL A 151 -1.14 -2.85 1.13
N ALA A 152 -0.89 -2.29 -0.05
CA ALA A 152 -0.70 -0.86 -0.22
C ALA A 152 -1.95 -0.04 0.17
N ASP A 153 -3.13 -0.51 -0.21
CA ASP A 153 -4.42 0.11 0.13
C ASP A 153 -4.65 0.10 1.64
N GLU A 154 -4.45 -1.05 2.29
CA GLU A 154 -4.66 -1.19 3.75
C GLU A 154 -3.71 -0.28 4.55
N PHE A 155 -2.49 -0.10 4.07
CA PHE A 155 -1.53 0.79 4.71
C PHE A 155 -1.59 2.24 4.20
N ASN A 156 -2.53 2.58 3.31
CA ASN A 156 -2.65 3.92 2.70
C ASN A 156 -1.31 4.41 2.14
N THR A 157 -0.64 3.58 1.34
CA THR A 157 0.67 3.85 0.75
C THR A 157 0.73 3.37 -0.70
N GLU A 158 1.91 3.45 -1.31
CA GLU A 158 2.13 3.05 -2.70
C GLU A 158 3.15 1.92 -2.78
N TRP A 159 3.19 1.25 -3.92
CA TRP A 159 4.21 0.25 -4.23
C TRP A 159 4.99 0.64 -5.50
N GLU A 160 6.25 0.22 -5.54
CA GLU A 160 7.13 0.40 -6.68
C GLU A 160 7.94 -0.88 -6.89
N ILE A 161 8.10 -1.26 -8.16
CA ILE A 161 8.92 -2.40 -8.56
C ILE A 161 10.02 -1.91 -9.48
N GLU A 162 11.27 -2.12 -9.06
CA GLU A 162 12.46 -1.84 -9.87
C GLU A 162 13.39 -3.05 -9.82
N GLU A 163 13.68 -3.68 -10.97
CA GLU A 163 14.64 -4.78 -11.10
C GLU A 163 14.38 -5.89 -10.05
N LYS A 164 13.15 -6.41 -10.03
CA LYS A 164 12.65 -7.37 -9.02
C LYS A 164 12.77 -6.95 -7.55
N THR A 165 12.90 -5.66 -7.28
CA THR A 165 12.85 -5.09 -5.91
C THR A 165 11.48 -4.51 -5.64
N ILE A 166 10.75 -5.07 -4.68
CA ILE A 166 9.40 -4.58 -4.30
C ILE A 166 9.55 -3.64 -3.12
N SER A 167 9.17 -2.38 -3.32
CA SER A 167 9.10 -1.38 -2.28
C SER A 167 7.66 -1.04 -1.93
N LEU A 168 7.40 -0.68 -0.68
CA LEU A 168 6.09 -0.29 -0.17
C LEU A 168 6.19 1.03 0.58
N ARG A 169 6.14 2.13 -0.16
CA ARG A 169 6.29 3.51 0.31
C ARG A 169 5.69 4.46 -0.72
N LYS A 170 5.40 5.69 -0.32
CA LYS A 170 5.11 6.77 -1.28
C LYS A 170 6.28 6.87 -2.28
N VAL A 171 5.96 6.79 -3.56
CA VAL A 171 6.92 6.85 -4.66
C VAL A 171 7.23 8.32 -4.90
N GLU A 172 8.27 8.82 -4.24
CA GLU A 172 8.64 10.24 -4.25
C GLU A 172 10.11 10.41 -4.66
N TYR A 173 10.36 11.18 -5.72
CA TYR A 173 11.69 11.52 -6.22
C TYR A 173 11.83 13.03 -6.35
N PHE A 174 13.04 13.55 -6.06
CA PHE A 174 13.35 14.98 -6.21
C PHE A 174 12.45 15.94 -5.41
N LYS A 175 11.78 15.48 -4.34
CA LYS A 175 10.90 16.32 -3.50
C LYS A 175 11.59 17.57 -2.93
N LYS A 176 12.88 17.45 -2.57
CA LYS A 176 13.70 18.57 -2.05
C LYS A 176 14.27 19.49 -3.13
N ASP A 177 14.26 19.05 -4.38
CA ASP A 177 14.75 19.80 -5.55
C ASP A 177 13.83 19.54 -6.76
N PRO A 178 12.57 20.02 -6.69
CA PRO A 178 11.58 19.74 -7.71
C PRO A 178 11.98 20.38 -9.05
N LEU A 179 11.70 19.70 -10.17
CA LEU A 179 12.03 20.24 -11.49
C LEU A 179 11.14 21.46 -11.80
N PRO A 180 11.71 22.66 -12.04
CA PRO A 180 10.90 23.82 -12.38
C PRO A 180 10.33 23.67 -13.79
N LEU A 181 9.00 23.66 -13.90
CA LEU A 181 8.28 23.72 -15.17
C LEU A 181 7.19 24.78 -15.10
N SER A 182 6.96 25.45 -16.20
CA SER A 182 5.94 26.48 -16.32
C SER A 182 5.30 26.44 -17.70
N TYR A 183 4.17 27.12 -17.84
CA TYR A 183 3.45 27.25 -19.09
C TYR A 183 4.18 28.20 -20.06
N GLY A 184 4.18 27.86 -21.34
CA GLY A 184 4.55 28.77 -22.42
C GLY A 184 5.94 28.57 -23.02
N LYS A 185 6.25 29.39 -24.04
CA LYS A 185 7.47 29.25 -24.85
C LYS A 185 8.72 29.35 -23.98
N GLY A 186 9.53 28.28 -23.96
CA GLY A 186 10.78 28.23 -23.21
C GLY A 186 10.64 27.72 -21.77
N ASN A 187 9.42 27.39 -21.33
CA ASN A 187 9.11 27.11 -19.93
C ASN A 187 8.76 25.64 -19.63
N GLY A 188 8.66 24.80 -20.67
CA GLY A 188 8.49 23.35 -20.50
C GLY A 188 7.22 22.81 -21.13
N PHE A 189 6.05 23.35 -20.77
CA PHE A 189 4.76 22.86 -21.27
C PHE A 189 4.23 23.63 -22.49
N VAL A 190 3.56 22.91 -23.39
CA VAL A 190 2.78 23.52 -24.49
C VAL A 190 1.48 24.15 -23.98
N PRO A 191 0.82 25.00 -24.78
CA PRO A 191 -0.54 25.48 -24.48
C PRO A 191 -1.54 24.35 -24.19
N GLY A 192 -2.45 24.56 -23.22
CA GLY A 192 -3.52 23.59 -22.89
C GLY A 192 -3.38 22.85 -21.56
N VAL A 193 -2.44 23.21 -20.69
CA VAL A 193 -2.35 22.67 -19.31
C VAL A 193 -3.63 23.02 -18.54
N GLY A 194 -4.42 22.01 -18.18
CA GLY A 194 -5.66 22.16 -17.43
C GLY A 194 -5.53 21.67 -15.99
N ARG A 195 -6.18 22.35 -15.04
CA ARG A 195 -6.36 21.85 -13.67
C ARG A 195 -7.70 21.15 -13.56
N THR A 196 -7.68 19.90 -13.11
CA THR A 196 -8.90 19.17 -12.78
C THR A 196 -8.94 18.96 -11.26
N THR A 197 -10.02 19.42 -10.63
CA THR A 197 -10.32 19.14 -9.21
C THR A 197 -11.40 18.08 -9.15
N LYS A 198 -11.26 17.08 -8.29
CA LYS A 198 -12.36 16.14 -8.02
C LYS A 198 -13.37 16.80 -7.10
N GLU A 199 -14.63 16.90 -7.54
CA GLU A 199 -15.70 17.61 -6.80
C GLU A 199 -15.94 17.03 -5.39
N ASP A 200 -15.69 15.74 -5.20
CA ASP A 200 -15.94 15.02 -3.94
C ASP A 200 -14.76 15.01 -2.96
N GLU A 201 -13.59 15.55 -3.31
CA GLU A 201 -12.39 15.51 -2.46
C GLU A 201 -12.05 16.90 -1.88
N LYS A 202 -12.90 17.37 -0.97
CA LYS A 202 -12.67 18.62 -0.22
C LYS A 202 -11.51 18.44 0.77
N ALA A 203 -10.71 19.49 0.92
CA ALA A 203 -9.65 19.53 1.90
C ALA A 203 -10.24 19.45 3.33
N VAL A 204 -9.77 18.47 4.10
CA VAL A 204 -10.22 18.23 5.47
C VAL A 204 -9.50 19.19 6.43
N GLU A 205 -10.23 19.80 7.36
CA GLU A 205 -9.64 20.65 8.40
C GLU A 205 -9.80 20.06 9.82
N ILE A 206 -10.81 19.21 10.00
CA ILE A 206 -11.08 18.48 11.26
C ILE A 206 -11.25 17.01 10.92
N LEU A 207 -10.44 16.15 11.53
CA LEU A 207 -10.57 14.70 11.38
C LEU A 207 -11.14 14.11 12.66
N MET A 208 -12.35 13.56 12.58
CA MET A 208 -12.95 12.76 13.65
C MET A 208 -12.28 11.38 13.66
N VAL A 209 -11.89 10.90 14.83
CA VAL A 209 -11.15 9.64 14.98
C VAL A 209 -11.87 8.74 15.95
N GLN A 210 -12.08 7.49 15.55
CA GLN A 210 -12.68 6.47 16.40
C GLN A 210 -11.72 5.28 16.55
N GLY A 211 -11.28 5.02 17.78
CA GLY A 211 -10.43 3.87 18.08
C GLY A 211 -11.22 2.62 18.47
N GLY A 212 -10.49 1.52 18.72
CA GLY A 212 -11.08 0.24 19.10
C GLY A 212 -11.75 0.25 20.48
N GLU A 213 -12.73 -0.63 20.65
CA GLU A 213 -13.44 -0.88 21.91
C GLU A 213 -12.87 -2.07 22.71
N ARG A 214 -11.97 -2.85 22.09
CA ARG A 214 -11.38 -4.03 22.73
C ARG A 214 -10.47 -3.60 23.88
N ASN A 215 -10.45 -4.40 24.94
CA ASN A 215 -9.59 -4.21 26.11
C ASN A 215 -9.76 -2.85 26.82
N ILE A 216 -10.99 -2.34 26.83
CA ILE A 216 -11.38 -1.11 27.52
C ILE A 216 -12.47 -1.43 28.53
N ASP A 217 -12.20 -1.15 29.81
CA ASP A 217 -13.23 -1.09 30.83
C ASP A 217 -13.84 0.31 30.83
N ARG A 218 -15.03 0.45 30.26
CA ARG A 218 -15.73 1.73 30.17
C ARG A 218 -15.91 2.41 31.53
N SER A 219 -16.11 1.64 32.61
CA SER A 219 -16.34 2.19 33.94
C SER A 219 -15.10 2.87 34.51
N LYS A 220 -13.91 2.34 34.18
CA LYS A 220 -12.61 2.85 34.60
C LYS A 220 -12.02 3.87 33.63
N TYR A 221 -12.13 3.61 32.34
CA TYR A 221 -11.58 4.46 31.27
C TYR A 221 -12.45 5.70 30.98
N GLY A 222 -13.75 5.62 31.23
CA GLY A 222 -14.71 6.71 31.00
C GLY A 222 -15.20 6.84 29.56
N SER A 223 -14.77 5.97 28.65
CA SER A 223 -15.24 5.90 27.25
C SER A 223 -15.41 4.45 26.83
N LYS A 224 -16.30 4.21 25.84
CA LYS A 224 -16.44 2.89 25.21
C LYS A 224 -15.30 2.62 24.21
N TYR A 225 -14.80 3.66 23.56
CA TYR A 225 -13.79 3.58 22.51
C TYR A 225 -12.50 4.24 22.97
N LEU A 226 -11.36 3.73 22.47
CA LEU A 226 -10.06 4.34 22.67
C LEU A 226 -10.09 5.79 22.16
N LEU A 227 -9.59 6.72 22.98
CA LEU A 227 -9.52 8.14 22.67
C LEU A 227 -8.10 8.53 22.27
N LEU A 228 -8.00 9.60 21.48
CA LEU A 228 -6.73 10.29 21.25
C LEU A 228 -6.18 10.82 22.58
N PRO A 229 -4.86 11.00 22.70
CA PRO A 229 -4.27 11.65 23.87
C PRO A 229 -4.82 13.07 23.97
N LYS A 230 -5.64 13.36 24.99
CA LYS A 230 -6.43 14.60 25.08
C LYS A 230 -5.56 15.86 25.13
N SER A 231 -5.89 16.85 24.30
CA SER A 231 -5.18 18.14 24.21
C SER A 231 -3.66 18.01 24.03
N GLN A 232 -3.22 17.00 23.28
CA GLN A 232 -1.81 16.76 23.00
C GLN A 232 -1.46 17.11 21.56
N SER A 233 -0.23 17.56 21.35
CA SER A 233 0.31 17.87 20.02
C SER A 233 1.28 16.81 19.51
N TYR A 234 1.22 16.57 18.21
CA TYR A 234 2.15 15.70 17.50
C TYR A 234 2.66 16.38 16.22
N SER A 235 3.96 16.25 15.96
CA SER A 235 4.59 16.79 14.76
C SER A 235 4.73 15.68 13.72
N TYR A 236 4.22 15.91 12.52
CA TYR A 236 4.30 14.97 11.40
C TYR A 236 4.65 15.73 10.12
N GLU A 237 5.71 15.31 9.42
CA GLU A 237 6.17 15.93 8.14
C GLU A 237 6.29 17.47 8.20
N GLY A 238 6.80 17.99 9.33
CA GLY A 238 7.00 19.44 9.54
C GLY A 238 5.72 20.24 9.87
N ARG A 239 4.58 19.58 10.07
CA ARG A 239 3.31 20.17 10.50
C ARG A 239 2.98 19.74 11.93
N ILE A 240 2.28 20.59 12.67
CA ILE A 240 1.87 20.29 14.05
C ILE A 240 0.36 20.11 14.10
N TYR A 241 -0.07 18.98 14.62
CA TYR A 241 -1.47 18.61 14.83
C TYR A 241 -1.78 18.60 16.32
N ILE A 242 -3.01 18.93 16.68
CA ILE A 242 -3.50 18.92 18.06
C ILE A 242 -4.83 18.18 18.14
N SER A 243 -4.95 17.32 19.15
CA SER A 243 -6.21 16.67 19.51
C SER A 243 -7.10 17.61 20.34
N ASP A 244 -8.41 17.44 20.25
CA ASP A 244 -9.35 18.19 21.08
C ASP A 244 -9.32 17.77 22.57
N ALA A 245 -10.13 18.45 23.38
CA ALA A 245 -10.22 18.22 24.81
C ALA A 245 -10.85 16.86 25.17
N ASP A 246 -11.69 16.33 24.28
CA ASP A 246 -12.39 15.08 24.48
C ASP A 246 -11.63 13.87 23.92
N GLY A 247 -10.60 14.10 23.11
CA GLY A 247 -9.81 13.07 22.43
C GLY A 247 -10.53 12.44 21.24
N LEU A 248 -11.45 13.17 20.59
CA LEU A 248 -12.32 12.68 19.52
C LEU A 248 -11.91 13.15 18.13
N SER A 249 -11.16 14.24 18.03
CA SER A 249 -10.74 14.80 16.76
C SER A 249 -9.32 15.36 16.80
N ILE A 250 -8.71 15.51 15.62
CA ILE A 250 -7.50 16.30 15.42
C ILE A 250 -7.70 17.40 14.39
N LYS A 251 -6.88 18.44 14.48
CA LYS A 251 -6.75 19.51 13.48
C LYS A 251 -5.33 20.04 13.42
N ARG A 252 -5.00 20.81 12.38
CA ARG A 252 -3.75 21.59 12.38
C ARG A 252 -3.75 22.63 13.49
N GLN A 253 -2.66 22.68 14.23
CA GLN A 253 -2.47 23.67 15.29
C GLN A 253 -2.06 25.04 14.72
N ASP A 254 -1.33 25.04 13.61
CA ASP A 254 -0.69 26.22 13.02
C ASP A 254 -1.49 26.86 11.86
N LYS A 255 -2.66 26.31 11.54
CA LYS A 255 -3.54 26.80 10.46
C LYS A 255 -4.95 27.06 11.03
N PRO A 256 -5.50 28.27 10.90
CA PRO A 256 -6.88 28.53 11.28
C PRO A 256 -7.86 27.77 10.37
N LEU A 257 -8.99 27.35 10.94
CA LEU A 257 -10.06 26.71 10.18
C LEU A 257 -10.74 27.75 9.28
N SER A 258 -10.89 27.43 8.01
CA SER A 258 -11.52 28.28 6.99
C SER A 258 -12.88 27.75 6.55
N THR A 259 -13.00 26.45 6.33
CA THR A 259 -14.21 25.78 5.86
C THR A 259 -14.88 24.97 6.95
N LYS A 260 -14.13 24.57 7.98
CA LYS A 260 -14.54 23.59 9.00
C LYS A 260 -15.00 22.26 8.38
N GLN A 261 -14.44 21.90 7.24
CA GLN A 261 -14.74 20.64 6.58
C GLN A 261 -14.27 19.49 7.48
N GLU A 262 -15.22 18.63 7.84
CA GLU A 262 -14.98 17.42 8.61
C GLU A 262 -14.81 16.20 7.69
N ASP A 263 -14.07 15.22 8.19
CA ASP A 263 -14.03 13.86 7.69
C ASP A 263 -13.83 12.91 8.89
N SER A 264 -13.97 11.61 8.69
CA SER A 264 -13.78 10.61 9.73
C SER A 264 -12.74 9.57 9.37
N LEU A 265 -12.12 9.01 10.41
CA LEU A 265 -11.18 7.90 10.31
C LEU A 265 -11.53 6.85 11.36
N ASP A 266 -11.84 5.65 10.89
CA ASP A 266 -12.02 4.47 11.73
C ASP A 266 -10.68 3.77 11.93
N LEU A 267 -10.26 3.67 13.19
CA LEU A 267 -9.08 2.97 13.68
C LEU A 267 -9.48 1.94 14.74
N SER A 268 -10.61 1.27 14.54
CA SER A 268 -11.13 0.22 15.43
C SER A 268 -10.17 -0.96 15.62
N ASP A 269 -9.18 -1.12 14.73
CA ASP A 269 -8.08 -2.07 14.82
C ASP A 269 -7.01 -1.65 15.85
N ILE A 270 -6.95 -0.37 16.24
CA ILE A 270 -6.04 0.13 17.27
C ILE A 270 -6.75 0.10 18.63
N TYR A 271 -6.25 -0.71 19.54
CA TYR A 271 -6.75 -0.88 20.89
C TYR A 271 -5.61 -1.22 21.85
N PRO A 272 -5.78 -1.02 23.18
CA PRO A 272 -4.78 -1.42 24.16
C PRO A 272 -4.46 -2.91 24.05
N SER A 273 -3.24 -3.23 23.62
CA SER A 273 -2.81 -4.60 23.40
C SER A 273 -1.32 -4.77 23.67
N ARG A 274 -0.93 -6.02 23.92
CA ARG A 274 0.47 -6.45 23.97
C ARG A 274 0.60 -7.69 23.09
N LYS A 275 1.48 -7.62 22.09
CA LYS A 275 1.89 -8.78 21.31
C LYS A 275 2.80 -9.68 22.15
N GLY A 276 2.27 -10.80 22.60
CA GLY A 276 3.02 -11.83 23.33
C GLY A 276 3.69 -12.83 22.39
N THR A 277 4.68 -13.57 22.92
CA THR A 277 5.38 -14.63 22.17
C THR A 277 5.48 -15.90 22.99
N VAL A 278 5.05 -17.02 22.40
CA VAL A 278 5.16 -18.34 23.03
C VAL A 278 6.64 -18.73 23.16
N SER A 279 7.09 -18.92 24.39
CA SER A 279 8.45 -19.32 24.74
C SER A 279 8.60 -20.84 24.87
N GLU A 280 7.59 -21.50 25.43
CA GLU A 280 7.57 -22.95 25.64
C GLU A 280 6.13 -23.46 25.60
N VAL A 281 5.94 -24.72 25.20
CA VAL A 281 4.62 -25.37 25.07
C VAL A 281 4.61 -26.67 25.86
N PHE A 282 3.53 -26.93 26.58
CA PHE A 282 3.35 -28.11 27.41
C PHE A 282 2.11 -28.89 26.96
N GLU A 283 2.29 -30.16 26.59
CA GLU A 283 1.18 -31.11 26.42
C GLU A 283 0.77 -31.63 27.81
N VAL A 284 -0.21 -30.99 28.45
CA VAL A 284 -0.62 -31.31 29.82
C VAL A 284 -1.47 -32.57 29.87
N ASN A 285 -2.42 -32.70 28.95
CA ASN A 285 -3.19 -33.92 28.76
C ASN A 285 -3.70 -33.98 27.31
N LYS A 286 -3.03 -34.81 26.50
CA LYS A 286 -3.33 -34.97 25.08
C LYS A 286 -4.74 -35.49 24.80
N GLU A 287 -5.19 -36.47 25.56
CA GLU A 287 -6.51 -37.11 25.36
C GLU A 287 -7.66 -36.13 25.59
N LYS A 288 -7.44 -35.14 26.46
CA LYS A 288 -8.39 -34.08 26.77
C LYS A 288 -8.07 -32.75 26.08
N ASN A 289 -7.12 -32.73 25.15
CA ASN A 289 -6.74 -31.54 24.39
C ASN A 289 -6.20 -30.36 25.23
N TYR A 290 -5.69 -30.63 26.45
CA TYR A 290 -5.12 -29.58 27.30
C TYR A 290 -3.67 -29.29 26.92
N TYR A 291 -3.46 -28.07 26.41
CA TYR A 291 -2.15 -27.52 26.11
C TYR A 291 -1.97 -26.19 26.85
N ASP A 292 -0.80 -26.04 27.48
CA ASP A 292 -0.39 -24.81 28.12
C ASP A 292 0.82 -24.23 27.38
N PHE A 293 1.11 -22.96 27.61
CA PHE A 293 2.34 -22.35 27.13
C PHE A 293 2.86 -21.27 28.07
N THR A 294 4.13 -20.89 27.95
CA THR A 294 4.72 -19.77 28.69
C THR A 294 5.12 -18.63 27.77
N ASP A 295 5.12 -17.40 28.28
CA ASP A 295 5.68 -16.22 27.63
C ASP A 295 6.66 -15.53 28.60
N ASN A 296 7.95 -15.78 28.43
CA ASN A 296 9.00 -15.21 29.28
C ASN A 296 9.26 -13.71 29.02
N THR A 297 8.62 -13.13 28.01
CA THR A 297 8.73 -11.70 27.67
C THR A 297 7.68 -10.84 28.38
N ILE A 298 6.79 -11.43 29.19
CA ILE A 298 5.83 -10.67 30.00
C ILE A 298 6.59 -9.96 31.15
N PRO A 299 6.53 -8.62 31.28
CA PRO A 299 7.24 -7.86 32.32
C PRO A 299 6.75 -8.12 33.75
N GLN A 300 7.65 -8.11 34.75
CA GLN A 300 7.34 -8.52 36.15
C GLN A 300 6.10 -7.83 36.72
N GLU A 301 5.93 -6.55 36.39
CA GLU A 301 4.86 -5.67 36.80
C GLU A 301 3.50 -5.95 36.12
N LEU A 302 3.46 -6.74 35.05
CA LEU A 302 2.25 -7.04 34.29
C LEU A 302 1.61 -8.36 34.74
N ASP A 303 0.75 -8.29 35.77
CA ASP A 303 -0.13 -9.39 36.15
C ASP A 303 -1.48 -9.29 35.42
N TYR A 304 -1.70 -10.18 34.46
CA TYR A 304 -2.94 -10.23 33.69
C TYR A 304 -4.18 -10.53 34.54
N ASN A 305 -4.03 -11.22 35.69
CA ASN A 305 -5.18 -11.44 36.59
C ASN A 305 -5.66 -10.12 37.21
N ALA A 306 -4.76 -9.15 37.44
CA ALA A 306 -5.09 -7.83 37.92
C ALA A 306 -5.64 -6.89 36.82
N CYS A 307 -5.54 -7.32 35.55
CA CYS A 307 -6.02 -6.59 34.40
C CYS A 307 -7.43 -7.04 33.96
N LEU A 308 -7.97 -8.13 34.53
CA LEU A 308 -9.28 -8.67 34.14
C LEU A 308 -10.39 -7.64 34.31
N ILE A 309 -11.19 -7.43 33.27
CA ILE A 309 -12.37 -6.56 33.33
C ILE A 309 -13.47 -7.29 34.10
N GLU A 310 -14.14 -6.60 35.01
CA GLU A 310 -15.20 -7.20 35.83
C GLU A 310 -16.34 -7.73 34.94
N GLY A 311 -16.70 -9.00 35.12
CA GLY A 311 -17.74 -9.68 34.36
C GLY A 311 -17.30 -10.29 33.02
N GLU A 312 -16.05 -10.06 32.60
CA GLU A 312 -15.48 -10.63 31.38
C GLU A 312 -14.67 -11.91 31.67
N SER A 313 -14.47 -12.72 30.61
CA SER A 313 -13.55 -13.87 30.63
C SER A 313 -12.28 -13.54 29.85
N MET A 314 -11.13 -13.89 30.43
CA MET A 314 -9.84 -13.71 29.76
C MET A 314 -9.67 -14.73 28.64
N THR A 315 -9.33 -14.25 27.45
CA THR A 315 -9.15 -15.10 26.28
C THR A 315 -7.87 -14.76 25.52
N ILE A 316 -7.38 -15.70 24.72
CA ILE A 316 -6.21 -15.56 23.86
C ILE A 316 -6.60 -15.83 22.41
N SER A 317 -6.18 -14.95 21.51
CA SER A 317 -6.16 -15.24 20.06
C SER A 317 -4.72 -15.25 19.57
N PHE A 318 -4.37 -16.28 18.83
CA PHE A 318 -3.06 -16.39 18.19
C PHE A 318 -3.02 -15.53 16.93
N LEU A 319 -1.94 -14.76 16.76
CA LEU A 319 -1.70 -13.90 15.60
C LEU A 319 -0.94 -14.64 14.50
N THR A 320 -0.23 -15.72 14.86
CA THR A 320 0.52 -16.58 13.95
C THR A 320 0.32 -18.07 14.30
N GLY A 321 0.79 -18.96 13.43
CA GLY A 321 0.69 -20.41 13.64
C GLY A 321 -0.66 -20.99 13.22
N MET A 322 -0.86 -22.28 13.49
CA MET A 322 -2.07 -23.00 13.06
C MET A 322 -3.33 -22.59 13.84
N LEU A 323 -3.13 -22.03 15.03
CA LEU A 323 -4.21 -21.49 15.88
C LEU A 323 -4.61 -20.06 15.53
N ALA A 324 -3.96 -19.43 14.55
CA ALA A 324 -4.38 -18.11 14.06
C ALA A 324 -5.69 -18.20 13.25
N GLY A 325 -6.52 -17.18 13.42
CA GLY A 325 -7.84 -17.05 12.78
C GLY A 325 -8.77 -16.18 13.61
N ASP A 326 -9.64 -15.41 12.95
CA ASP A 326 -10.58 -14.49 13.62
C ASP A 326 -11.66 -15.24 14.42
N ASP A 327 -11.92 -16.50 14.06
CA ASP A 327 -12.83 -17.45 14.70
C ASP A 327 -12.20 -18.22 15.88
N LYS A 328 -10.91 -18.02 16.16
CA LYS A 328 -10.13 -18.80 17.13
C LYS A 328 -9.70 -17.97 18.33
N GLN A 329 -10.56 -17.93 19.34
CA GLN A 329 -10.32 -17.22 20.60
C GLN A 329 -10.54 -18.16 21.78
N PHE A 330 -9.47 -18.49 22.51
CA PHE A 330 -9.47 -19.52 23.56
C PHE A 330 -9.62 -18.90 24.93
N GLU A 331 -10.61 -19.32 25.71
CA GLU A 331 -10.61 -19.04 27.15
C GLU A 331 -9.34 -19.56 27.81
N CYS A 332 -8.87 -18.86 28.84
CA CYS A 332 -7.62 -19.21 29.47
C CYS A 332 -7.55 -18.86 30.96
N LYS A 333 -6.61 -19.50 31.65
CA LYS A 333 -6.17 -19.11 32.99
C LYS A 333 -4.71 -18.68 32.97
N TYR A 334 -4.36 -17.68 33.77
CA TYR A 334 -3.01 -17.15 33.83
C TYR A 334 -2.35 -17.36 35.19
N ASN A 335 -1.15 -17.93 35.18
CA ASN A 335 -0.27 -18.02 36.34
C ASN A 335 0.89 -17.03 36.19
N HIS A 336 0.84 -15.93 36.94
CA HIS A 336 1.84 -14.86 36.85
C HIS A 336 3.25 -15.29 37.28
N LYS A 337 3.37 -16.11 38.33
CA LYS A 337 4.67 -16.59 38.85
C LYS A 337 5.46 -17.35 37.78
N ASN A 338 4.78 -18.18 37.00
CA ASN A 338 5.40 -19.02 35.98
C ASN A 338 5.24 -18.47 34.56
N ARG A 339 4.59 -17.30 34.39
CA ARG A 339 4.21 -16.74 33.08
C ARG A 339 3.46 -17.71 32.19
N ARG A 340 2.61 -18.54 32.80
CA ARG A 340 2.00 -19.69 32.13
C ARG A 340 0.53 -19.42 31.84
N TRP A 341 0.16 -19.68 30.59
CA TRP A 341 -1.21 -19.69 30.10
C TRP A 341 -1.71 -21.12 30.03
N GLN A 342 -2.92 -21.34 30.52
CA GLN A 342 -3.61 -22.61 30.45
C GLN A 342 -4.81 -22.44 29.53
N LEU A 343 -4.76 -23.04 28.34
CA LEU A 343 -5.82 -22.90 27.35
C LEU A 343 -6.97 -23.84 27.69
N VAL A 344 -8.19 -23.34 27.55
CA VAL A 344 -9.41 -24.15 27.62
C VAL A 344 -9.70 -24.68 26.21
N PRO A 345 -9.79 -26.00 26.01
CA PRO A 345 -10.10 -26.57 24.70
C PRO A 345 -11.54 -26.26 24.30
N GLN A 346 -11.76 -26.04 23.00
CA GLN A 346 -13.07 -25.78 22.42
C GLN A 346 -13.19 -26.42 21.04
N GLU A 347 -14.42 -26.67 20.58
CA GLU A 347 -14.68 -27.17 19.23
C GLU A 347 -14.79 -26.02 18.23
N ILE A 348 -13.98 -26.06 17.17
CA ILE A 348 -14.00 -25.11 16.05
C ILE A 348 -14.00 -25.93 14.77
N ASP A 349 -15.00 -25.70 13.91
CA ASP A 349 -15.18 -26.43 12.64
C ASP A 349 -15.14 -27.96 12.78
N GLY A 350 -15.76 -28.51 13.83
CA GLY A 350 -15.80 -29.95 14.10
C GLY A 350 -14.48 -30.55 14.60
N ILE A 351 -13.49 -29.72 14.95
CA ILE A 351 -12.21 -30.14 15.52
C ILE A 351 -12.03 -29.49 16.89
N THR A 352 -11.74 -30.28 17.92
CA THR A 352 -11.35 -29.73 19.22
C THR A 352 -9.94 -29.15 19.15
N MET A 353 -9.82 -27.85 19.43
CA MET A 353 -8.57 -27.10 19.47
C MET A 353 -8.33 -26.57 20.89
N PRO A 354 -7.08 -26.57 21.38
CA PRO A 354 -5.87 -27.05 20.71
C PRO A 354 -5.79 -28.58 20.59
N GLY A 355 -5.29 -29.11 19.48
CA GLY A 355 -5.19 -30.57 19.26
C GLY A 355 -4.63 -30.93 17.87
N GLY A 356 -4.03 -32.12 17.74
CA GLY A 356 -3.43 -32.57 16.49
C GLY A 356 -2.38 -31.60 15.94
N ASN A 357 -2.63 -31.03 14.75
CA ASN A 357 -1.77 -30.01 14.15
C ASN A 357 -2.06 -28.58 14.64
N TYR A 358 -3.21 -28.36 15.28
CA TYR A 358 -3.69 -27.08 15.80
C TYR A 358 -3.25 -26.91 17.26
N ILE A 359 -1.95 -26.79 17.49
CA ILE A 359 -1.37 -26.57 18.82
C ILE A 359 -0.55 -25.29 18.81
N PRO A 360 -0.38 -24.61 19.96
CA PRO A 360 0.58 -23.52 20.05
C PRO A 360 1.99 -24.06 19.77
N ARG A 361 2.85 -23.24 19.16
CA ARG A 361 4.25 -23.55 18.93
C ARG A 361 5.15 -22.44 19.44
N ILE A 362 6.39 -22.79 19.76
CA ILE A 362 7.42 -21.81 20.12
C ILE A 362 7.53 -20.78 18.99
N ASN A 363 7.62 -19.51 19.37
CA ASN A 363 7.59 -18.32 18.51
C ASN A 363 6.24 -17.97 17.88
N ASP A 364 5.16 -18.71 18.16
CA ASP A 364 3.83 -18.21 17.83
C ASP A 364 3.56 -16.94 18.66
N THR A 365 2.94 -15.96 18.02
CA THR A 365 2.56 -14.69 18.67
C THR A 365 1.07 -14.67 18.96
N TYR A 366 0.68 -13.92 19.99
CA TYR A 366 -0.70 -13.90 20.47
C TYR A 366 -1.07 -12.55 21.09
N ALA A 367 -2.37 -12.31 21.22
CA ALA A 367 -2.95 -11.20 21.96
C ALA A 367 -3.93 -11.72 23.02
N VAL A 368 -4.10 -10.95 24.11
CA VAL A 368 -5.00 -11.27 25.23
C VAL A 368 -6.18 -10.32 25.21
N PHE A 369 -7.38 -10.84 25.44
CA PHE A 369 -8.63 -10.09 25.47
C PHE A 369 -9.41 -10.28 26.78
N GLY A 370 -10.41 -9.44 27.01
CA GLY A 370 -11.20 -9.42 28.26
C GLY A 370 -10.48 -8.70 29.41
N ILE A 371 -9.47 -7.90 29.10
CA ILE A 371 -8.59 -7.24 30.08
C ILE A 371 -8.48 -5.75 29.78
N GLN A 372 -8.20 -4.91 30.77
CA GLN A 372 -7.69 -3.56 30.56
C GLN A 372 -6.23 -3.50 31.00
N LEU A 373 -5.34 -3.31 30.02
CA LEU A 373 -3.90 -3.17 30.29
C LEU A 373 -3.59 -1.87 31.06
N PRO A 374 -2.45 -1.80 31.77
CA PRO A 374 -2.01 -0.57 32.43
C PRO A 374 -1.79 0.62 31.48
N ASP A 375 -1.79 1.84 32.03
CA ASP A 375 -1.66 3.10 31.28
C ASP A 375 -0.54 3.15 30.23
N PRO A 376 0.67 2.57 30.44
CA PRO A 376 1.71 2.52 29.42
C PRO A 376 1.29 1.89 28.08
N TYR A 377 0.32 0.97 28.10
CA TYR A 377 -0.24 0.32 26.91
C TYR A 377 -1.45 1.07 26.34
N ILE A 378 -2.12 1.90 27.14
CA ILE A 378 -3.26 2.73 26.72
C ILE A 378 -2.77 4.08 26.21
N CYS A 379 -2.23 4.92 27.09
CA CYS A 379 -1.81 6.28 26.80
C CYS A 379 -0.72 6.73 27.79
N ASN A 380 0.52 6.83 27.31
CA ASN A 380 1.62 7.44 28.05
C ASN A 380 2.07 8.73 27.34
N ASN A 381 1.71 9.88 27.90
CA ASN A 381 2.03 11.19 27.34
C ASN A 381 3.51 11.57 27.46
N SER A 382 4.20 11.07 28.48
CA SER A 382 5.63 11.37 28.68
C SER A 382 6.48 10.78 27.56
N ASP A 383 6.23 9.51 27.23
CA ASP A 383 7.00 8.78 26.21
C ASP A 383 6.32 8.75 24.83
N LYS A 384 5.09 9.28 24.74
CA LYS A 384 4.24 9.25 23.53
C LYS A 384 4.05 7.82 22.98
N THR A 385 3.76 6.90 23.88
CA THR A 385 3.54 5.47 23.62
C THR A 385 2.15 5.01 24.07
N GLY A 386 1.80 3.77 23.73
CA GLY A 386 0.47 3.20 23.96
C GLY A 386 -0.47 3.41 22.79
N ALA A 387 -1.58 2.67 22.80
CA ALA A 387 -2.53 2.62 21.70
C ALA A 387 -3.07 4.01 21.30
N SER A 388 -3.35 4.91 22.26
CA SER A 388 -3.80 6.28 21.98
C SER A 388 -2.79 7.07 21.14
N TRP A 389 -1.49 6.89 21.39
CA TRP A 389 -0.45 7.58 20.63
C TRP A 389 -0.16 6.92 19.28
N GLU A 390 -0.35 5.61 19.16
CA GLU A 390 -0.37 4.93 17.86
C GLU A 390 -1.52 5.48 17.00
N MET A 391 -2.70 5.62 17.58
CA MET A 391 -3.87 6.22 16.95
C MET A 391 -3.63 7.70 16.55
N MET A 392 -2.97 8.48 17.41
CA MET A 392 -2.58 9.88 17.09
C MET A 392 -1.64 9.96 15.89
N LYS A 393 -0.64 9.08 15.82
CA LYS A 393 0.32 9.04 14.70
C LYS A 393 -0.37 8.73 13.39
N GLU A 394 -1.27 7.75 13.39
CA GLU A 394 -2.04 7.34 12.21
C GLU A 394 -3.03 8.43 11.78
N ALA A 395 -3.75 9.05 12.73
CA ALA A 395 -4.63 10.17 12.45
C ALA A 395 -3.88 11.37 11.83
N CYS A 396 -2.72 11.74 12.37
CA CYS A 396 -1.91 12.84 11.83
C CYS A 396 -1.44 12.54 10.40
N ARG A 397 -1.01 11.30 10.13
CA ARG A 397 -0.66 10.85 8.78
C ARG A 397 -1.84 10.97 7.83
N HIS A 398 -3.02 10.54 8.25
CA HIS A 398 -4.23 10.58 7.44
C HIS A 398 -4.68 12.02 7.14
N LEU A 399 -4.72 12.89 8.15
CA LEU A 399 -5.09 14.29 7.96
C LEU A 399 -4.08 15.02 7.07
N TYR A 400 -2.78 14.77 7.23
CA TYR A 400 -1.73 15.33 6.36
C TYR A 400 -2.01 15.08 4.87
N ASP A 401 -2.53 13.90 4.52
CA ASP A 401 -2.82 13.51 3.14
C ASP A 401 -4.15 14.07 2.60
N LYS A 402 -5.05 14.49 3.48
CA LYS A 402 -6.39 14.99 3.11
C LYS A 402 -6.58 16.50 3.30
N GLU A 403 -5.67 17.19 3.98
CA GLU A 403 -5.83 18.62 4.32
C GLU A 403 -5.45 19.61 3.22
N THR A 404 -4.92 19.10 2.11
CA THR A 404 -4.66 19.88 0.89
C THR A 404 -5.71 19.58 -0.18
N PRO A 405 -6.27 20.60 -0.85
CA PRO A 405 -7.17 20.39 -1.98
C PRO A 405 -6.51 19.51 -3.03
N LYS A 406 -7.21 18.49 -3.49
CA LYS A 406 -6.70 17.53 -4.45
C LYS A 406 -6.95 18.01 -5.88
N PHE A 407 -5.91 18.02 -6.70
CA PHE A 407 -6.01 18.40 -8.11
C PHE A 407 -4.95 17.69 -8.94
N SER A 408 -5.27 17.51 -10.21
CA SER A 408 -4.36 17.02 -11.23
C SER A 408 -4.15 18.04 -12.34
N PHE A 409 -3.04 17.89 -13.04
CA PHE A 409 -2.79 18.53 -14.32
C PHE A 409 -2.36 17.50 -15.34
N ILE A 410 -2.71 17.73 -16.60
CA ILE A 410 -2.15 17.01 -17.74
C ILE A 410 -1.42 18.03 -18.60
N GLY A 411 -0.17 17.74 -18.96
CA GLY A 411 0.64 18.64 -19.77
C GLY A 411 1.58 17.88 -20.70
N GLU A 412 1.66 18.31 -21.95
CA GLU A 412 2.63 17.82 -22.91
C GLU A 412 3.89 18.71 -22.88
N LEU A 413 5.07 18.08 -22.81
CA LEU A 413 6.33 18.80 -22.89
C LEU A 413 6.58 19.32 -24.31
N GLN A 414 6.94 20.60 -24.41
CA GLN A 414 7.31 21.23 -25.67
C GLN A 414 8.58 20.58 -26.25
N GLY A 415 8.45 19.96 -27.42
CA GLY A 415 9.52 19.12 -27.97
C GLY A 415 10.84 19.80 -28.28
N LEU A 416 10.85 21.05 -28.77
CA LEU A 416 12.11 21.75 -29.03
C LEU A 416 12.85 22.02 -27.71
N TRP A 417 12.13 22.54 -26.71
CA TRP A 417 12.67 22.83 -25.39
C TRP A 417 13.16 21.55 -24.70
N ALA A 418 12.35 20.49 -24.72
CA ALA A 418 12.69 19.22 -24.07
C ALA A 418 13.91 18.57 -24.72
N LYS A 419 14.03 18.61 -26.06
CA LYS A 419 15.22 18.11 -26.78
C LYS A 419 16.49 18.89 -26.42
N GLN A 420 16.41 20.21 -26.34
CA GLN A 420 17.55 21.07 -25.95
C GLN A 420 17.97 20.86 -24.50
N ASN A 421 17.03 20.59 -23.61
CA ASN A 421 17.28 20.44 -22.16
C ASN A 421 17.34 18.98 -21.69
N TRP A 422 17.30 18.00 -22.59
CA TRP A 422 17.08 16.59 -22.23
C TRP A 422 18.13 16.04 -21.26
N LEU A 423 19.39 16.43 -21.42
CA LEU A 423 20.47 16.02 -20.50
C LEU A 423 20.22 16.45 -19.05
N ARG A 424 19.51 17.57 -18.84
CA ARG A 424 19.18 18.10 -17.52
C ARG A 424 17.88 17.52 -16.97
N ILE A 425 16.89 17.27 -17.83
CA ILE A 425 15.53 16.92 -17.39
C ILE A 425 15.21 15.42 -17.51
N GLY A 426 15.85 14.70 -18.43
CA GLY A 426 15.48 13.33 -18.80
C GLY A 426 15.57 12.35 -17.63
N GLY A 427 16.62 12.44 -16.81
CA GLY A 427 16.77 11.63 -15.60
C GLY A 427 15.73 11.94 -14.50
N ARG A 428 15.04 13.09 -14.60
CA ARG A 428 13.93 13.47 -13.72
C ARG A 428 12.56 13.09 -14.29
N MET A 429 12.46 12.66 -15.55
CA MET A 429 11.19 12.24 -16.20
C MET A 429 10.84 10.79 -15.84
N ARG A 430 10.49 10.57 -14.57
CA ARG A 430 10.03 9.29 -14.02
C ARG A 430 8.80 9.51 -13.13
N CYS A 431 7.96 8.48 -13.03
CA CYS A 431 6.86 8.48 -12.07
C CYS A 431 7.42 8.69 -10.65
N GLY A 432 6.70 9.47 -9.85
CA GLY A 432 7.10 9.88 -8.52
C GLY A 432 7.99 11.14 -8.45
N SER A 433 8.54 11.62 -9.57
CA SER A 433 9.31 12.87 -9.58
C SER A 433 8.46 14.08 -9.25
N TYR A 434 8.99 14.97 -8.42
CA TYR A 434 8.38 16.26 -8.15
C TYR A 434 8.74 17.31 -9.21
N ILE A 435 7.74 18.07 -9.60
CA ILE A 435 7.79 19.25 -10.45
C ILE A 435 7.34 20.45 -9.61
N LEU A 436 8.04 21.56 -9.75
CA LEU A 436 7.59 22.85 -9.25
C LEU A 436 6.86 23.53 -10.40
N PHE A 437 5.55 23.34 -10.46
CA PHE A 437 4.71 23.96 -11.47
C PHE A 437 4.42 25.40 -11.08
N SER A 438 4.74 26.35 -11.95
CA SER A 438 4.45 27.77 -11.70
C SER A 438 3.79 28.42 -12.90
N ASP A 439 2.93 29.40 -12.65
CA ASP A 439 2.33 30.24 -13.69
C ASP A 439 2.02 31.61 -13.11
N THR A 440 2.38 32.67 -13.82
CA THR A 440 2.23 34.06 -13.32
C THR A 440 0.79 34.48 -13.03
N GLN A 441 -0.22 33.83 -13.63
CA GLN A 441 -1.62 34.24 -13.53
C GLN A 441 -2.40 33.45 -12.48
N PHE A 442 -2.15 32.14 -12.32
CA PHE A 442 -2.96 31.32 -11.39
C PHE A 442 -2.16 30.42 -10.44
N VAL A 443 -0.84 30.30 -10.59
CA VAL A 443 0.05 29.66 -9.59
C VAL A 443 1.35 30.48 -9.43
N PRO A 444 1.28 31.76 -9.03
CA PRO A 444 2.44 32.66 -9.07
C PRO A 444 3.55 32.25 -8.09
N GLU A 445 3.19 31.65 -6.96
CA GLU A 445 4.14 31.15 -5.95
C GLU A 445 4.71 29.75 -6.29
N GLY A 446 4.17 29.13 -7.33
CA GLY A 446 4.47 27.75 -7.69
C GLY A 446 3.83 26.72 -6.76
N VAL A 447 3.68 25.50 -7.25
CA VAL A 447 3.18 24.36 -6.49
C VAL A 447 4.02 23.14 -6.76
N ALA A 448 4.49 22.50 -5.68
CA ALA A 448 5.15 21.21 -5.77
C ALA A 448 4.09 20.14 -6.06
N ILE A 449 4.22 19.49 -7.21
CA ILE A 449 3.30 18.45 -7.67
C ILE A 449 4.08 17.28 -8.26
N ARG A 450 3.54 16.07 -8.17
CA ARG A 450 4.27 14.85 -8.50
C ARG A 450 3.78 14.24 -9.80
N ILE A 451 4.70 13.69 -10.60
CA ILE A 451 4.35 12.91 -11.79
C ILE A 451 3.70 11.59 -11.37
N THR A 452 2.44 11.38 -11.73
CA THR A 452 1.71 10.12 -11.49
C THR A 452 1.68 9.20 -12.69
N GLY A 453 1.81 9.77 -13.90
CA GLY A 453 1.72 9.06 -15.16
C GLY A 453 2.57 9.72 -16.24
N ILE A 454 3.13 8.92 -17.15
CA ILE A 454 3.90 9.39 -18.30
C ILE A 454 3.53 8.56 -19.52
N LYS A 455 3.13 9.24 -20.59
CA LYS A 455 2.94 8.67 -21.93
C LYS A 455 4.02 9.20 -22.87
N ASP A 456 4.93 8.33 -23.28
CA ASP A 456 5.99 8.64 -24.24
C ASP A 456 5.63 8.05 -25.60
N TYR A 457 5.61 8.85 -26.67
CA TYR A 457 5.48 8.31 -28.02
C TYR A 457 6.80 7.67 -28.47
N LEU A 458 6.75 6.46 -29.02
CA LEU A 458 7.96 5.73 -29.44
C LEU A 458 8.74 6.47 -30.53
N SER A 459 8.03 7.16 -31.42
CA SER A 459 8.58 8.00 -32.48
C SER A 459 9.14 9.34 -31.98
N SER A 460 8.73 9.80 -30.79
CA SER A 460 9.17 11.06 -30.17
C SER A 460 9.24 10.93 -28.63
N PRO A 461 10.19 10.17 -28.09
CA PRO A 461 10.26 9.87 -26.66
C PRO A 461 10.59 11.09 -25.79
N LYS A 462 11.06 12.18 -26.41
CA LYS A 462 11.42 13.44 -25.73
C LYS A 462 10.27 14.46 -25.67
N THR A 463 9.07 14.07 -26.06
CA THR A 463 7.83 14.87 -25.95
C THR A 463 6.76 14.09 -25.19
N PRO A 464 7.00 13.74 -23.92
CA PRO A 464 6.01 13.01 -23.15
C PRO A 464 4.79 13.88 -22.82
N VAL A 465 3.64 13.22 -22.75
CA VAL A 465 2.48 13.73 -22.00
C VAL A 465 2.63 13.27 -20.56
N ILE A 466 2.55 14.20 -19.62
CA ILE A 466 2.80 13.96 -18.20
C ILE A 466 1.52 14.24 -17.43
N GLU A 467 1.14 13.30 -16.57
CA GLU A 467 0.12 13.48 -15.55
C GLU A 467 0.77 13.92 -14.25
N LEU A 468 0.27 15.01 -13.68
CA LEU A 468 0.71 15.55 -12.41
C LEU A 468 -0.45 15.47 -11.42
N SER A 469 -0.18 15.01 -10.21
CA SER A 469 -1.16 15.07 -9.12
C SER A 469 -0.48 15.35 -7.79
N ASN A 470 -1.20 16.04 -6.90
CA ASN A 470 -0.83 16.14 -5.49
C ASN A 470 -1.50 15.07 -4.62
N THR A 471 -2.21 14.12 -5.23
CA THR A 471 -2.84 12.99 -4.54
C THR A 471 -1.91 11.79 -4.38
N VAL A 472 -2.14 11.05 -3.31
CA VAL A 472 -1.57 9.73 -3.05
C VAL A 472 -2.73 8.73 -3.19
N SER A 473 -2.90 8.13 -4.37
CA SER A 473 -3.69 6.92 -4.60
C SER A 473 -3.66 6.54 -6.09
N GLY A 474 -3.51 5.23 -6.36
CA GLY A 474 -3.27 4.62 -7.69
C GLY A 474 -4.41 4.68 -8.71
N SER A 475 -5.38 5.59 -8.53
CA SER A 475 -6.40 5.86 -9.55
C SER A 475 -5.81 6.78 -10.62
N SER A 476 -5.01 6.24 -11.55
CA SER A 476 -4.62 7.02 -12.74
C SER A 476 -5.87 7.41 -13.53
N ILE A 477 -5.79 8.54 -14.20
CA ILE A 477 -6.81 9.09 -15.07
C ILE A 477 -6.74 8.38 -16.45
N SER A 478 -6.69 7.04 -16.44
CA SER A 478 -6.49 6.23 -17.66
C SER A 478 -7.62 6.43 -18.67
N SER A 479 -8.83 6.73 -18.19
CA SER A 479 -10.01 6.98 -19.03
C SER A 479 -10.00 8.32 -19.78
N GLU A 480 -9.15 9.29 -19.41
CA GLU A 480 -9.00 10.54 -20.20
C GLU A 480 -7.87 10.46 -21.21
N ILE A 481 -6.82 9.65 -20.99
CA ILE A 481 -5.71 9.52 -21.94
C ILE A 481 -6.16 8.97 -23.30
N ASP A 482 -7.11 8.03 -23.31
CA ASP A 482 -7.66 7.50 -24.57
C ASP A 482 -8.50 8.55 -25.32
N LYS A 483 -8.94 9.62 -24.66
CA LYS A 483 -9.69 10.73 -25.26
C LYS A 483 -8.79 11.85 -25.80
N ILE A 484 -7.49 11.87 -25.50
CA ILE A 484 -6.55 12.90 -26.00
C ILE A 484 -6.18 12.69 -27.49
N LYS A 485 -6.97 11.91 -28.24
CA LYS A 485 -6.72 11.63 -29.67
C LYS A 485 -7.96 11.69 -30.59
N ASP A 486 -9.03 12.36 -30.16
CA ASP A 486 -10.09 12.77 -31.08
C ASP A 486 -10.01 14.28 -31.38
#